data_AF-A0A927RKZ6-F1
#
_entry.id   AF-A0A927RKZ6-F1
#
_cell.length_a   1.000
_cell.length_b   1.000
_cell.length_c   1.000
_cell.angle_alpha   90.00
_cell.angle_beta   90.00
_cell.angle_gamma   90.00
#
_symmetry.space_group_name_H-M   'P 1'
#
loop_
_entity.id
_entity.type
_entity.pdbx_description
1 polymer ?
#
loop_
_entity_poly.entity_id
_entity_poly.type
_entity_poly.pdbx_seq_one_letter_code
_entity_poly.pdbx_strand_id
1 'polypeptide(L)'
;MARPSVSRRTFLRSAGGTALLVSGAGSLLTACGGGGANSEEAQKKAVTANKAVKLPANVPYTGVDPDLPGQFGYIRPGFFSYPKEHPKSVEGEIGSGGSVTAMANIYYPLPPTAPKNKYWAELDKRLGTDLKITMIPNSDYGNKFATTIAGGELPDFLQMGSVPNFPQLLEAKFANLTDLLSGDAIKDYPNLASIPERSWEPCIYNGGIYGIPVPRDAVGGFPFIRADIFEKLGLPTQPKSYEEFHTIAKGLTDPKAKRWGFATATAVRDLVRTMLHAPNTWRYENGKLTHRNETEEERRAIDTARQFWKEGLIHPDAFSQAVPFKQWFNAGTICIHSDGYQGWTQYIQDNVNNPGFKLDLMVIPGYDGGEGKIAHGGSNYSMTAFKKADKTRLQELLRVCNWLAAPFGSEEYFFRLYGQEGVHHTIDNNGDPKYTPVGLSETVIPIRYIAEGPSVTYQPGRKGDVEIQHTYEQTVVPNGIPNPCLGMYSNTQSTKGSTIDGKLTDEMNAVIQGRKPLSAWDDAVATWLKEGGEQIRKEYQDQIQERGANTK
;
A
#
# COMPACT_ATOMS: atom_id res chain seq x y z
N MET A 1 63.41 3.04 21.81
CA MET A 1 63.02 4.43 21.43
C MET A 1 61.83 4.31 20.49
N ALA A 2 60.61 4.26 21.05
CA ALA A 2 59.75 5.41 21.33
C ALA A 2 59.21 6.02 20.02
N ARG A 3 58.02 5.53 19.60
CA ARG A 3 57.17 6.20 18.61
C ARG A 3 56.58 7.47 19.26
N PRO A 4 56.68 8.66 18.66
CA PRO A 4 56.04 9.84 19.23
C PRO A 4 54.54 9.84 18.94
N SER A 5 53.77 10.02 20.02
CA SER A 5 52.34 10.31 20.02
C SER A 5 52.07 11.72 19.50
N VAL A 6 51.16 11.88 18.55
CA VAL A 6 50.53 13.18 18.26
C VAL A 6 49.14 13.20 18.87
N SER A 7 48.98 14.17 19.78
CA SER A 7 47.85 14.43 20.66
C SER A 7 46.67 15.10 19.93
N ARG A 8 45.44 14.76 20.36
CA ARG A 8 44.11 15.17 19.85
C ARG A 8 43.77 16.67 20.04
N ARG A 9 44.74 17.59 20.08
CA ARG A 9 44.48 19.02 20.41
C ARG A 9 44.85 20.07 19.35
N THR A 10 45.19 19.67 18.12
CA THR A 10 45.57 20.66 17.07
C THR A 10 44.81 20.49 15.75
N PHE A 11 43.51 20.21 15.79
CA PHE A 11 42.67 20.23 14.58
C PHE A 11 41.41 21.12 14.69
N LEU A 12 41.32 21.98 15.71
CA LEU A 12 40.13 22.84 15.94
C LEU A 12 40.43 24.34 16.00
N ARG A 13 41.35 24.84 15.16
CA ARG A 13 41.57 26.29 15.01
C ARG A 13 41.92 26.68 13.57
N SER A 14 41.00 26.45 12.63
CA SER A 14 40.95 27.19 11.35
C SER A 14 39.69 26.82 10.55
N ALA A 15 38.52 27.25 11.02
CA ALA A 15 37.31 27.32 10.21
C ALA A 15 36.34 28.31 10.87
N GLY A 16 36.62 29.60 10.69
CA GLY A 16 35.75 30.69 11.10
C GLY A 16 35.76 31.78 10.03
N GLY A 17 34.67 31.85 9.27
CA GLY A 17 34.18 33.06 8.60
C GLY A 17 34.89 33.54 7.35
N THR A 18 34.31 33.24 6.19
CA THR A 18 33.88 34.26 5.20
C THR A 18 32.92 33.64 4.19
N ALA A 19 31.71 34.20 4.15
CA ALA A 19 30.75 34.04 3.08
C ALA A 19 31.20 34.85 1.85
N LEU A 20 31.07 34.27 0.65
CA LEU A 20 30.52 34.89 -0.58
C LEU A 20 30.98 34.13 -1.85
N LEU A 21 29.96 33.72 -2.63
CA LEU A 21 29.88 33.68 -4.10
C LEU A 21 30.80 32.74 -4.90
N VAL A 22 30.23 31.60 -5.32
CA VAL A 22 30.28 31.19 -6.74
C VAL A 22 28.88 30.75 -7.18
N SER A 23 28.23 31.68 -7.87
CA SER A 23 27.05 31.50 -8.73
C SER A 23 27.39 30.62 -9.94
N GLY A 24 26.59 29.57 -10.22
CA GLY A 24 26.75 28.80 -11.45
C GLY A 24 25.99 27.48 -11.53
N ALA A 25 24.66 27.51 -11.44
CA ALA A 25 23.73 26.51 -12.03
C ALA A 25 22.25 26.97 -11.90
N GLY A 26 22.02 28.28 -11.82
CA GLY A 26 20.69 28.88 -11.70
C GLY A 26 20.31 29.59 -12.99
N SER A 27 19.76 28.84 -13.96
CA SER A 27 19.02 29.41 -15.08
C SER A 27 18.36 28.26 -15.85
N LEU A 28 17.07 28.01 -15.56
CA LEU A 28 16.01 27.61 -16.51
C LEU A 28 14.68 27.14 -15.87
N LEU A 29 14.38 27.50 -14.61
CA LEU A 29 13.01 27.37 -14.06
C LEU A 29 12.61 28.64 -13.31
N THR A 30 12.67 29.77 -14.01
CA THR A 30 11.95 30.99 -13.64
C THR A 30 10.91 31.25 -14.72
N ALA A 31 9.81 30.50 -14.69
CA ALA A 31 8.59 30.88 -15.39
C ALA A 31 7.64 31.47 -14.35
N CYS A 32 7.81 32.78 -14.16
CA CYS A 32 6.86 33.77 -13.66
C CYS A 32 5.94 33.38 -12.48
N GLY A 33 6.31 33.88 -11.31
CA GLY A 33 5.31 34.31 -10.32
C GLY A 33 4.44 35.41 -10.93
N GLY A 34 3.16 35.11 -11.08
CA GLY A 34 2.14 36.04 -11.57
C GLY A 34 0.77 35.36 -11.58
N GLY A 35 -0.06 35.66 -10.58
CA GLY A 35 -1.49 35.38 -10.60
C GLY A 35 -1.96 34.29 -9.65
N GLY A 36 -2.25 34.66 -8.40
CA GLY A 36 -3.11 33.89 -7.49
C GLY A 36 -4.56 33.72 -7.98
N ALA A 37 -4.89 34.15 -9.20
CA ALA A 37 -6.16 33.92 -9.87
C ALA A 37 -6.12 32.77 -10.91
N ASN A 38 -4.93 32.35 -11.39
CA ASN A 38 -4.80 31.35 -12.46
C ASN A 38 -4.68 29.89 -11.97
N SER A 39 -4.42 29.65 -10.68
CA SER A 39 -4.29 28.29 -10.15
C SER A 39 -5.63 27.64 -9.78
N GLU A 40 -6.56 28.41 -9.21
CA GLU A 40 -7.89 27.90 -8.83
C GLU A 40 -8.75 27.57 -10.05
N GLU A 41 -8.75 28.44 -11.08
CA GLU A 41 -9.50 28.18 -12.31
C GLU A 41 -8.93 27.00 -13.09
N ALA A 42 -7.59 26.86 -13.14
CA ALA A 42 -6.95 25.70 -13.74
C ALA A 42 -7.27 24.40 -12.98
N GLN A 43 -7.29 24.46 -11.65
CA GLN A 43 -7.67 23.32 -10.81
C GLN A 43 -9.14 22.93 -11.01
N LYS A 44 -10.07 23.89 -11.06
CA LYS A 44 -11.49 23.64 -11.38
C LYS A 44 -11.67 23.01 -12.76
N LYS A 45 -11.00 23.56 -13.79
CA LYS A 45 -10.99 22.98 -15.14
C LYS A 45 -10.47 21.54 -15.14
N ALA A 46 -9.38 21.26 -14.42
CA ALA A 46 -8.83 19.92 -14.31
C ALA A 46 -9.81 18.95 -13.62
N VAL A 47 -10.49 19.38 -12.56
CA VAL A 47 -11.49 18.54 -11.87
C VAL A 47 -12.69 18.24 -12.76
N THR A 48 -13.22 19.25 -13.45
CA THR A 48 -14.33 19.07 -14.39
C THR A 48 -13.92 18.18 -15.56
N ALA A 49 -12.70 18.34 -16.08
CA ALA A 49 -12.16 17.44 -17.10
C ALA A 49 -12.04 16.00 -16.57
N ASN A 50 -11.52 15.80 -15.35
CA ASN A 50 -11.41 14.47 -14.74
C ASN A 50 -12.77 13.80 -14.57
N LYS A 51 -13.80 14.56 -14.14
CA LYS A 51 -15.16 14.06 -14.00
C LYS A 51 -15.78 13.59 -15.33
N ALA A 52 -15.39 14.22 -16.44
CA ALA A 52 -15.89 13.87 -17.76
C ALA A 52 -15.26 12.57 -18.33
N VAL A 53 -14.16 12.08 -17.73
CA VAL A 53 -13.54 10.82 -18.14
C VAL A 53 -14.44 9.65 -17.76
N LYS A 54 -14.96 8.93 -18.76
CA LYS A 54 -15.66 7.68 -18.54
C LYS A 54 -14.69 6.63 -18.02
N LEU A 55 -14.97 6.06 -16.85
CA LEU A 55 -14.19 4.96 -16.28
C LEU A 55 -14.18 3.75 -17.24
N PRO A 56 -13.09 2.95 -17.25
CA PRO A 56 -13.09 1.65 -17.92
C PRO A 56 -14.25 0.78 -17.45
N ALA A 57 -14.93 0.10 -18.37
CA ALA A 57 -15.97 -0.86 -18.03
C ALA A 57 -15.39 -2.03 -17.23
N ASN A 58 -16.00 -2.39 -16.10
CA ASN A 58 -15.60 -3.57 -15.35
C ASN A 58 -16.21 -4.85 -15.98
N VAL A 59 -15.35 -5.79 -16.34
CA VAL A 59 -15.72 -7.11 -16.86
C VAL A 59 -15.08 -8.18 -15.98
N PRO A 60 -15.78 -8.66 -14.94
CA PRO A 60 -15.25 -9.69 -14.05
C PRO A 60 -14.81 -10.94 -14.80
N TYR A 61 -13.72 -11.55 -14.36
CA TYR A 61 -13.28 -12.83 -14.88
C TYR A 61 -14.18 -13.96 -14.37
N THR A 62 -14.59 -14.86 -15.27
CA THR A 62 -15.49 -15.98 -14.96
C THR A 62 -14.89 -17.34 -15.35
N GLY A 63 -13.57 -17.43 -15.54
CA GLY A 63 -12.93 -18.68 -15.94
C GLY A 63 -12.78 -19.69 -14.81
N VAL A 64 -12.85 -19.24 -13.55
CA VAL A 64 -12.86 -20.11 -12.36
C VAL A 64 -13.89 -19.59 -11.36
N ASP A 65 -14.63 -20.52 -10.75
CA ASP A 65 -15.62 -20.20 -9.72
C ASP A 65 -15.00 -20.26 -8.33
N PRO A 66 -15.20 -19.24 -7.48
CA PRO A 66 -14.76 -19.28 -6.10
C PRO A 66 -15.66 -20.18 -5.24
N ASP A 67 -15.08 -20.87 -4.26
CA ASP A 67 -15.83 -21.60 -3.24
C ASP A 67 -16.59 -20.64 -2.30
N LEU A 68 -16.01 -19.46 -2.04
CA LEU A 68 -16.61 -18.39 -1.27
C LEU A 68 -16.73 -17.13 -2.15
N PRO A 69 -17.95 -16.72 -2.54
CA PRO A 69 -18.15 -15.58 -3.44
C PRO A 69 -17.71 -14.28 -2.77
N GLY A 70 -17.00 -13.42 -3.51
CA GLY A 70 -16.55 -12.11 -3.06
C GLY A 70 -17.13 -10.95 -3.86
N GLN A 71 -16.59 -9.77 -3.63
CA GLN A 71 -16.81 -8.55 -4.39
C GLN A 71 -15.46 -7.86 -4.59
N PHE A 72 -14.82 -8.05 -5.75
CA PHE A 72 -13.47 -7.54 -6.01
C PHE A 72 -13.34 -6.04 -5.68
N GLY A 73 -12.22 -5.66 -5.04
CA GLY A 73 -11.99 -4.30 -4.54
C GLY A 73 -12.57 -4.06 -3.15
N TYR A 74 -13.37 -5.00 -2.62
CA TYR A 74 -14.00 -4.93 -1.32
C TYR A 74 -13.75 -6.20 -0.51
N ILE A 75 -14.33 -7.33 -0.93
CA ILE A 75 -14.23 -8.65 -0.27
C ILE A 75 -13.59 -9.62 -1.27
N ARG A 76 -12.49 -10.27 -0.89
CA ARG A 76 -11.77 -11.18 -1.79
C ARG A 76 -12.54 -12.50 -1.93
N PRO A 77 -12.77 -13.00 -3.16
CA PRO A 77 -13.29 -14.35 -3.35
C PRO A 77 -12.34 -15.39 -2.73
N GLY A 78 -12.89 -16.42 -2.11
CA GLY A 78 -12.14 -17.48 -1.45
C GLY A 78 -12.10 -18.77 -2.27
N PHE A 79 -10.93 -19.42 -2.31
CA PHE A 79 -10.71 -20.71 -2.95
C PHE A 79 -10.11 -21.70 -1.96
N PHE A 80 -10.68 -22.89 -1.85
CA PHE A 80 -10.23 -23.94 -0.94
C PHE A 80 -9.11 -24.81 -1.53
N SER A 81 -9.00 -24.84 -2.86
CA SER A 81 -7.94 -25.53 -3.61
C SER A 81 -7.56 -24.72 -4.84
N TYR A 82 -6.35 -24.92 -5.37
CA TYR A 82 -5.98 -24.29 -6.62
C TYR A 82 -6.84 -24.85 -7.79
N PRO A 83 -7.40 -24.01 -8.69
CA PRO A 83 -8.18 -24.48 -9.83
C PRO A 83 -7.37 -25.36 -10.77
N LYS A 84 -7.86 -26.54 -11.16
CA LYS A 84 -7.07 -27.52 -11.93
C LYS A 84 -6.98 -27.26 -13.43
N GLU A 85 -7.99 -26.63 -14.00
CA GLU A 85 -8.14 -26.50 -15.46
C GLU A 85 -7.22 -25.44 -16.08
N HIS A 86 -6.70 -24.51 -15.26
CA HIS A 86 -5.83 -23.41 -15.68
C HIS A 86 -6.24 -22.77 -17.03
N PRO A 87 -7.48 -22.31 -17.20
CA PRO A 87 -7.92 -21.73 -18.47
C PRO A 87 -7.04 -20.54 -18.86
N LYS A 88 -6.73 -20.42 -20.15
CA LYS A 88 -6.07 -19.23 -20.68
C LYS A 88 -6.98 -18.03 -20.53
N SER A 89 -6.44 -16.93 -20.02
CA SER A 89 -7.18 -15.69 -19.85
C SER A 89 -7.02 -14.73 -21.03
N VAL A 90 -5.97 -14.94 -21.84
CA VAL A 90 -5.67 -14.10 -23.00
C VAL A 90 -5.28 -14.96 -24.20
N GLU A 91 -5.69 -14.51 -25.38
CA GLU A 91 -5.36 -15.14 -26.66
C GLU A 91 -4.61 -14.15 -27.56
N GLY A 92 -3.88 -14.69 -28.54
CA GLY A 92 -3.18 -13.90 -29.55
C GLY A 92 -1.77 -13.46 -29.17
N GLU A 93 -1.25 -12.54 -29.98
CA GLU A 93 0.11 -12.00 -29.83
C GLU A 93 0.17 -11.02 -28.64
N ILE A 94 1.10 -11.26 -27.71
CA ILE A 94 1.31 -10.39 -26.54
C ILE A 94 2.28 -9.26 -26.94
N GLY A 95 3.57 -9.58 -27.00
CA GLY A 95 4.63 -8.71 -27.53
C GLY A 95 4.98 -9.03 -28.98
N SER A 96 5.60 -8.06 -29.64
CA SER A 96 5.99 -8.11 -31.05
C SER A 96 7.51 -8.28 -31.25
N GLY A 97 8.18 -8.88 -30.26
CA GLY A 97 9.65 -8.96 -30.18
C GLY A 97 10.27 -7.76 -29.47
N GLY A 98 11.59 -7.59 -29.65
CA GLY A 98 12.34 -6.49 -29.05
C GLY A 98 12.37 -6.54 -27.52
N SER A 99 12.36 -5.37 -26.89
CA SER A 99 12.36 -5.27 -25.42
C SER A 99 11.34 -4.27 -24.89
N VAL A 100 10.85 -4.56 -23.68
CA VAL A 100 10.02 -3.67 -22.88
C VAL A 100 10.76 -3.33 -21.59
N THR A 101 10.92 -2.06 -21.30
CA THR A 101 11.66 -1.57 -20.14
C THR A 101 10.71 -1.15 -19.02
N ALA A 102 11.06 -1.47 -17.78
CA ALA A 102 10.26 -1.11 -16.61
C ALA A 102 11.16 -0.63 -15.46
N MET A 103 10.59 0.18 -14.56
CA MET A 103 11.18 0.47 -13.25
C MET A 103 10.12 0.27 -12.17
N ALA A 104 10.46 -0.56 -11.17
CA ALA A 104 9.57 -0.92 -10.07
C ALA A 104 10.37 -1.21 -8.79
N ASN A 105 9.71 -1.07 -7.65
CA ASN A 105 10.30 -1.38 -6.36
C ASN A 105 10.33 -2.88 -6.07
N ILE A 106 11.25 -3.31 -5.20
CA ILE A 106 11.35 -4.70 -4.73
C ILE A 106 11.54 -4.72 -3.20
N TYR A 107 10.95 -5.73 -2.56
CA TYR A 107 11.02 -5.97 -1.11
C TYR A 107 11.88 -7.21 -0.74
N TYR A 108 12.30 -7.96 -1.74
CA TYR A 108 13.13 -9.14 -1.62
C TYR A 108 14.57 -8.82 -2.06
N PRO A 109 15.56 -9.67 -1.68
CA PRO A 109 16.88 -9.64 -2.29
C PRO A 109 16.78 -9.69 -3.83
N LEU A 110 17.68 -8.99 -4.52
CA LEU A 110 17.67 -8.95 -5.98
C LEU A 110 17.92 -10.36 -6.55
N PRO A 111 16.98 -10.91 -7.35
CA PRO A 111 17.20 -12.18 -8.01
C PRO A 111 18.17 -12.03 -9.17
N PRO A 112 18.74 -13.12 -9.71
CA PRO A 112 19.47 -13.08 -10.97
C PRO A 112 18.58 -12.53 -12.11
N THR A 113 19.19 -11.90 -13.10
CA THR A 113 18.50 -11.46 -14.33
C THR A 113 18.42 -12.60 -15.35
N ALA A 114 17.54 -12.48 -16.35
CA ALA A 114 17.58 -13.36 -17.53
C ALA A 114 18.97 -13.27 -18.24
N PRO A 115 19.45 -14.38 -18.86
CA PRO A 115 18.85 -15.71 -18.88
C PRO A 115 19.25 -16.59 -17.68
N LYS A 116 20.01 -16.06 -16.69
CA LYS A 116 20.45 -16.84 -15.52
C LYS A 116 19.29 -17.22 -14.60
N ASN A 117 18.26 -16.38 -14.55
CA ASN A 117 16.98 -16.68 -13.92
C ASN A 117 16.08 -17.39 -14.94
N LYS A 118 15.73 -18.65 -14.66
CA LYS A 118 14.96 -19.52 -15.56
C LYS A 118 13.49 -19.13 -15.61
N TYR A 119 12.95 -18.63 -14.50
CA TYR A 119 11.61 -18.03 -14.48
C TYR A 119 11.55 -16.84 -15.42
N TRP A 120 12.51 -15.91 -15.32
CA TRP A 120 12.55 -14.70 -16.13
C TRP A 120 12.72 -15.02 -17.61
N ALA A 121 13.63 -15.93 -17.97
CA ALA A 121 13.82 -16.33 -19.36
C ALA A 121 12.54 -16.93 -19.99
N GLU A 122 11.78 -17.72 -19.22
CA GLU A 122 10.50 -18.28 -19.71
C GLU A 122 9.38 -17.24 -19.71
N LEU A 123 9.41 -16.26 -18.79
CA LEU A 123 8.50 -15.12 -18.83
C LEU A 123 8.70 -14.32 -20.12
N ASP A 124 9.94 -13.99 -20.49
CA ASP A 124 10.24 -13.26 -21.73
C ASP A 124 9.71 -14.01 -22.96
N LYS A 125 9.90 -15.34 -22.99
CA LYS A 125 9.38 -16.21 -24.05
C LYS A 125 7.85 -16.19 -24.12
N ARG A 126 7.17 -16.26 -22.97
CA ARG A 126 5.69 -16.22 -22.89
C ARG A 126 5.14 -14.86 -23.32
N LEU A 127 5.82 -13.78 -22.97
CA LEU A 127 5.45 -12.43 -23.39
C LEU A 127 5.79 -12.15 -24.86
N GLY A 128 6.72 -12.90 -25.46
CA GLY A 128 7.21 -12.64 -26.81
C GLY A 128 8.06 -11.36 -26.91
N THR A 129 8.63 -10.89 -25.79
CA THR A 129 9.47 -9.69 -25.71
C THR A 129 10.39 -9.78 -24.50
N ASP A 130 11.58 -9.15 -24.58
CA ASP A 130 12.53 -9.13 -23.47
C ASP A 130 12.11 -8.10 -22.41
N LEU A 131 11.68 -8.54 -21.24
CA LEU A 131 11.31 -7.66 -20.15
C LEU A 131 12.55 -7.22 -19.36
N LYS A 132 12.88 -5.92 -19.41
CA LYS A 132 14.04 -5.32 -18.75
C LYS A 132 13.60 -4.48 -17.57
N ILE A 133 13.65 -5.05 -16.37
CA ILE A 133 13.19 -4.38 -15.14
C ILE A 133 14.38 -3.81 -14.36
N THR A 134 14.35 -2.49 -14.15
CA THR A 134 15.17 -1.82 -13.15
C THR A 134 14.52 -2.00 -11.78
N MET A 135 15.02 -2.98 -11.03
CA MET A 135 14.52 -3.33 -9.69
C MET A 135 15.21 -2.49 -8.62
N ILE A 136 14.45 -1.72 -7.84
CA ILE A 136 15.00 -0.80 -6.84
C ILE A 136 14.49 -1.18 -5.45
N PRO A 137 15.35 -1.37 -4.43
CA PRO A 137 14.90 -1.60 -3.06
C PRO A 137 13.89 -0.51 -2.63
N ASN A 138 12.82 -0.91 -1.94
CA ASN A 138 11.74 0.02 -1.59
C ASN A 138 12.22 1.27 -0.83
N SER A 139 13.23 1.15 0.03
CA SER A 139 13.83 2.29 0.76
C SER A 139 14.45 3.34 -0.15
N ASP A 140 14.93 2.94 -1.33
CA ASP A 140 15.67 3.79 -2.26
C ASP A 140 14.80 4.26 -3.42
N TYR A 141 13.59 3.71 -3.54
CA TYR A 141 12.71 3.93 -4.70
C TYR A 141 12.38 5.40 -4.93
N GLY A 142 12.04 6.15 -3.88
CA GLY A 142 11.68 7.57 -4.00
C GLY A 142 12.80 8.42 -4.61
N ASN A 143 14.04 8.20 -4.16
CA ASN A 143 15.22 8.91 -4.68
C ASN A 143 15.51 8.53 -6.13
N LYS A 144 15.41 7.24 -6.46
CA LYS A 144 15.64 6.78 -7.83
C LYS A 144 14.55 7.26 -8.77
N PHE A 145 13.29 7.25 -8.34
CA PHE A 145 12.14 7.77 -9.09
C PHE A 145 12.35 9.25 -9.46
N ALA A 146 12.66 10.10 -8.48
CA ALA A 146 12.90 11.52 -8.72
C ALA A 146 14.05 11.75 -9.73
N THR A 147 15.12 10.96 -9.63
CA THR A 147 16.26 11.03 -10.55
C THR A 147 15.88 10.60 -11.97
N THR A 148 15.12 9.51 -12.12
CA THR A 148 14.64 9.02 -13.42
C THR A 148 13.74 10.05 -14.11
N ILE A 149 12.80 10.66 -13.37
CA ILE A 149 11.94 11.72 -13.90
C ILE A 149 12.76 12.93 -14.37
N ALA A 150 13.72 13.39 -13.56
CA ALA A 150 14.57 14.52 -13.88
C ALA A 150 15.48 14.25 -15.09
N GLY A 151 15.97 13.01 -15.23
CA GLY A 151 16.83 12.59 -16.35
C GLY A 151 16.11 12.52 -17.70
N GLY A 152 14.79 12.39 -17.73
CA GLY A 152 13.97 12.39 -18.95
C GLY A 152 13.98 11.08 -19.75
N GLU A 153 14.99 10.22 -19.55
CA GLU A 153 15.03 8.86 -20.11
C GLU A 153 14.14 7.91 -19.32
N LEU A 154 12.84 7.94 -19.66
CA LEU A 154 11.84 7.09 -19.01
C LEU A 154 11.83 5.67 -19.58
N PRO A 155 11.61 4.64 -18.73
CA PRO A 155 11.26 3.28 -19.18
C PRO A 155 9.86 3.26 -19.82
N ASP A 156 9.53 2.21 -20.57
CA ASP A 156 8.18 2.00 -21.13
C ASP A 156 7.13 1.99 -20.01
N PHE A 157 7.42 1.31 -18.89
CA PHE A 157 6.61 1.28 -17.67
C PHE A 157 7.30 1.93 -16.48
N LEU A 158 6.61 2.86 -15.82
CA LEU A 158 7.09 3.45 -14.59
C LEU A 158 6.05 3.29 -13.48
N GLN A 159 6.41 2.57 -12.42
CA GLN A 159 5.62 2.56 -11.20
C GLN A 159 5.69 3.97 -10.57
N MET A 160 4.54 4.64 -10.48
CA MET A 160 4.47 6.02 -10.02
C MET A 160 4.60 6.11 -8.51
N GLY A 161 5.53 6.96 -8.06
CA GLY A 161 5.60 7.45 -6.68
C GLY A 161 4.87 8.79 -6.53
N SER A 162 4.84 9.32 -5.31
CA SER A 162 4.37 10.68 -5.05
C SER A 162 5.44 11.69 -5.46
N VAL A 163 5.07 12.68 -6.27
CA VAL A 163 5.92 13.83 -6.62
C VAL A 163 5.12 15.12 -6.74
N PRO A 164 5.78 16.28 -6.59
CA PRO A 164 5.17 17.58 -6.84
C PRO A 164 4.67 17.72 -8.27
N ASN A 165 3.63 18.55 -8.46
CA ASN A 165 3.00 18.81 -9.75
C ASN A 165 2.65 17.53 -10.54
N PHE A 166 2.19 16.48 -9.83
CA PHE A 166 1.93 15.17 -10.42
C PHE A 166 1.06 15.21 -11.68
N PRO A 167 -0.08 15.94 -11.73
CA PRO A 167 -0.89 16.01 -12.94
C PRO A 167 -0.15 16.60 -14.14
N GLN A 168 0.63 17.67 -13.93
CA GLN A 168 1.42 18.31 -14.99
C GLN A 168 2.55 17.41 -15.47
N LEU A 169 3.18 16.65 -14.56
CA LEU A 169 4.19 15.66 -14.92
C LEU A 169 3.60 14.57 -15.83
N LEU A 170 2.42 14.05 -15.48
CA LEU A 170 1.71 13.03 -16.26
C LEU A 170 1.44 13.53 -17.68
N GLU A 171 0.82 14.69 -17.82
CA GLU A 171 0.51 15.31 -19.11
C GLU A 171 1.78 15.59 -19.94
N ALA A 172 2.87 16.04 -19.30
CA ALA A 172 4.10 16.37 -20.00
C ALA A 172 4.86 15.13 -20.48
N LYS A 173 4.92 14.06 -19.69
CA LYS A 173 5.89 12.97 -19.87
C LYS A 173 5.29 11.59 -20.18
N PHE A 174 4.01 11.37 -19.86
CA PHE A 174 3.38 10.05 -19.95
C PHE A 174 2.24 10.04 -20.97
N ALA A 175 1.88 8.86 -21.45
CA ALA A 175 0.82 8.66 -22.42
C ALA A 175 -0.56 8.87 -21.78
N ASN A 176 -1.46 9.54 -22.51
CA ASN A 176 -2.89 9.51 -22.21
C ASN A 176 -3.49 8.28 -22.89
N LEU A 177 -4.02 7.36 -22.09
CA LEU A 177 -4.53 6.05 -22.49
C LEU A 177 -6.06 6.04 -22.63
N THR A 178 -6.73 7.19 -22.52
CA THR A 178 -8.20 7.29 -22.54
C THR A 178 -8.81 6.59 -23.76
N ASP A 179 -8.29 6.84 -24.96
CA ASP A 179 -8.81 6.24 -26.20
C ASP A 179 -8.67 4.72 -26.26
N LEU A 180 -7.80 4.14 -25.43
CA LEU A 180 -7.50 2.70 -25.39
C LEU A 180 -8.18 1.99 -24.22
N LEU A 181 -8.60 2.71 -23.17
CA LEU A 181 -9.08 2.11 -21.91
C LEU A 181 -10.45 2.63 -21.46
N SER A 182 -10.91 3.78 -21.93
CA SER A 182 -12.16 4.37 -21.45
C SER A 182 -13.39 3.56 -21.89
N GLY A 183 -14.34 3.36 -20.98
CA GLY A 183 -15.58 2.64 -21.27
C GLY A 183 -15.32 1.25 -21.85
N ASP A 184 -15.89 0.96 -23.03
CA ASP A 184 -15.79 -0.35 -23.67
C ASP A 184 -14.42 -0.60 -24.33
N ALA A 185 -13.57 0.40 -24.51
CA ALA A 185 -12.25 0.23 -25.12
C ALA A 185 -11.36 -0.73 -24.30
N ILE A 186 -11.55 -0.79 -22.98
CA ILE A 186 -10.87 -1.74 -22.10
C ILE A 186 -11.11 -3.21 -22.45
N LYS A 187 -12.20 -3.53 -23.16
CA LYS A 187 -12.58 -4.92 -23.47
C LYS A 187 -11.57 -5.63 -24.36
N ASP A 188 -10.71 -4.88 -25.05
CA ASP A 188 -9.54 -5.41 -25.78
C ASP A 188 -8.49 -6.03 -24.82
N TYR A 189 -8.59 -5.73 -23.52
CA TYR A 189 -7.68 -6.16 -22.46
C TYR A 189 -8.48 -6.80 -21.31
N PRO A 190 -8.98 -8.04 -21.47
CA PRO A 190 -9.94 -8.66 -20.54
C PRO A 190 -9.46 -8.76 -19.09
N ASN A 191 -8.17 -8.98 -18.87
CA ASN A 191 -7.62 -9.07 -17.51
C ASN A 191 -7.55 -7.68 -16.85
N LEU A 192 -7.21 -6.63 -17.60
CA LEU A 192 -7.31 -5.26 -17.10
C LEU A 192 -8.77 -4.84 -16.86
N ALA A 193 -9.70 -5.28 -17.73
CA ALA A 193 -11.13 -5.03 -17.55
C ALA A 193 -11.68 -5.67 -16.26
N SER A 194 -11.06 -6.74 -15.76
CA SER A 194 -11.45 -7.38 -14.50
C SER A 194 -11.14 -6.57 -13.23
N ILE A 195 -10.26 -5.55 -13.35
CA ILE A 195 -9.86 -4.70 -12.23
C ILE A 195 -11.06 -3.87 -11.72
N PRO A 196 -11.30 -3.78 -10.40
CA PRO A 196 -12.42 -3.03 -9.83
C PRO A 196 -12.43 -1.55 -10.21
N GLU A 197 -13.62 -1.00 -10.49
CA GLU A 197 -13.80 0.40 -10.90
C GLU A 197 -13.12 1.41 -9.95
N ARG A 198 -13.22 1.20 -8.63
CA ARG A 198 -12.58 2.07 -7.61
C ARG A 198 -11.06 2.21 -7.77
N SER A 199 -10.42 1.25 -8.44
CA SER A 199 -8.97 1.23 -8.69
C SER A 199 -8.60 2.16 -9.85
N TRP A 200 -9.53 2.48 -10.75
CA TRP A 200 -9.28 3.34 -11.90
C TRP A 200 -9.37 4.83 -11.56
N GLU A 201 -10.11 5.22 -10.52
CA GLU A 201 -10.24 6.63 -10.12
C GLU A 201 -8.89 7.32 -9.85
N PRO A 202 -7.94 6.72 -9.11
CA PRO A 202 -6.62 7.32 -8.89
C PRO A 202 -5.70 7.28 -10.12
N CYS A 203 -6.18 6.84 -11.28
CA CYS A 203 -5.45 6.87 -12.54
C CYS A 203 -5.89 8.02 -13.47
N ILE A 204 -6.88 8.81 -13.06
CA ILE A 204 -7.45 9.91 -13.84
C ILE A 204 -6.87 11.24 -13.39
N TYR A 205 -6.23 11.93 -14.33
CA TYR A 205 -5.68 13.26 -14.15
C TYR A 205 -5.86 14.08 -15.43
N ASN A 206 -5.95 15.41 -15.33
CA ASN A 206 -6.11 16.33 -16.46
C ASN A 206 -7.00 15.82 -17.61
N GLY A 207 -8.17 15.25 -17.29
CA GLY A 207 -9.13 14.75 -18.28
C GLY A 207 -8.71 13.49 -19.03
N GLY A 208 -7.78 12.69 -18.51
CA GLY A 208 -7.41 11.42 -19.13
C GLY A 208 -6.95 10.34 -18.16
N ILE A 209 -6.90 9.10 -18.66
CA ILE A 209 -6.34 7.94 -17.97
C ILE A 209 -4.84 7.90 -18.24
N TYR A 210 -4.00 8.10 -17.22
CA TYR A 210 -2.54 8.23 -17.39
C TYR A 210 -1.73 7.00 -16.97
N GLY A 211 -2.42 5.92 -16.62
CA GLY A 211 -1.80 4.66 -16.24
C GLY A 211 -2.82 3.60 -15.89
N ILE A 212 -2.31 2.43 -15.53
CA ILE A 212 -3.11 1.32 -15.01
C ILE A 212 -2.88 1.17 -13.50
N PRO A 213 -3.89 0.74 -12.73
CA PRO A 213 -3.74 0.55 -11.31
C PRO A 213 -3.01 -0.75 -10.96
N VAL A 214 -2.33 -0.75 -9.82
CA VAL A 214 -1.97 -1.95 -9.06
C VAL A 214 -2.99 -2.08 -7.92
N PRO A 215 -4.09 -2.83 -8.09
CA PRO A 215 -5.24 -2.77 -7.21
C PRO A 215 -4.99 -3.32 -5.80
N ARG A 216 -5.79 -2.83 -4.85
CA ARG A 216 -5.89 -3.29 -3.46
C ARG A 216 -7.35 -3.31 -3.01
N ASP A 217 -7.69 -4.31 -2.21
CA ASP A 217 -9.01 -4.47 -1.63
C ASP A 217 -9.26 -3.52 -0.45
N ALA A 218 -10.50 -3.47 0.04
CA ALA A 218 -10.93 -2.50 1.04
C ALA A 218 -10.30 -2.73 2.43
N VAL A 219 -9.78 -3.91 2.73
CA VAL A 219 -9.05 -4.16 3.98
C VAL A 219 -7.55 -3.89 3.75
N GLY A 220 -7.08 -2.72 4.23
CA GLY A 220 -5.67 -2.32 4.10
C GLY A 220 -4.73 -3.03 5.09
N GLY A 221 -5.25 -3.50 6.22
CA GLY A 221 -4.49 -4.20 7.25
C GLY A 221 -5.38 -5.12 8.08
N PHE A 222 -4.83 -6.27 8.44
CA PHE A 222 -5.51 -7.35 9.14
C PHE A 222 -4.96 -7.44 10.57
N PRO A 223 -5.79 -7.36 11.62
CA PRO A 223 -5.38 -7.48 13.01
C PRO A 223 -5.12 -8.96 13.36
N PHE A 224 -3.93 -9.45 13.00
CA PHE A 224 -3.49 -10.79 13.31
C PHE A 224 -3.32 -11.00 14.81
N ILE A 225 -3.73 -12.18 15.27
CA ILE A 225 -3.55 -12.60 16.66
C ILE A 225 -2.89 -13.97 16.77
N ARG A 226 -2.08 -14.13 17.83
CA ARG A 226 -1.55 -15.43 18.27
C ARG A 226 -2.62 -16.23 19.00
N ALA A 227 -3.58 -16.79 18.26
CA ALA A 227 -4.72 -17.50 18.82
C ALA A 227 -4.32 -18.63 19.79
N ASP A 228 -3.17 -19.27 19.56
CA ASP A 228 -2.59 -20.27 20.45
C ASP A 228 -2.23 -19.71 21.84
N ILE A 229 -1.75 -18.46 21.90
CA ILE A 229 -1.46 -17.77 23.17
C ILE A 229 -2.77 -17.39 23.87
N PHE A 230 -3.76 -16.93 23.13
CA PHE A 230 -5.09 -16.60 23.67
C PHE A 230 -5.73 -17.83 24.31
N GLU A 231 -5.77 -18.95 23.59
CA GLU A 231 -6.27 -20.24 24.08
C GLU A 231 -5.54 -20.69 25.35
N LYS A 232 -4.21 -20.64 25.35
CA LYS A 232 -3.38 -21.04 26.50
C LYS A 232 -3.67 -20.22 27.76
N LEU A 233 -4.05 -18.96 27.60
CA LEU A 233 -4.36 -18.04 28.69
C LEU A 233 -5.86 -18.00 29.03
N GLY A 234 -6.71 -18.71 28.28
CA GLY A 234 -8.16 -18.68 28.45
C GLY A 234 -8.78 -17.31 28.13
N LEU A 235 -8.16 -16.55 27.22
CA LEU A 235 -8.62 -15.23 26.81
C LEU A 235 -9.48 -15.30 25.55
N PRO A 236 -10.57 -14.53 25.45
CA PRO A 236 -11.37 -14.45 24.24
C PRO A 236 -10.61 -13.76 23.11
N THR A 237 -10.78 -14.25 21.88
CA THR A 237 -10.16 -13.67 20.66
C THR A 237 -10.96 -12.51 20.07
N GLN A 238 -12.25 -12.41 20.41
CA GLN A 238 -13.21 -11.46 19.83
C GLN A 238 -13.83 -10.57 20.94
N PRO A 239 -13.16 -9.48 21.36
CA PRO A 239 -13.70 -8.56 22.37
C PRO A 239 -15.01 -7.93 21.91
N LYS A 240 -15.89 -7.59 22.86
CA LYS A 240 -17.18 -6.96 22.60
C LYS A 240 -17.23 -5.47 22.90
N SER A 241 -16.22 -4.93 23.57
CA SER A 241 -16.07 -3.49 23.84
C SER A 241 -14.60 -3.11 24.09
N TYR A 242 -14.34 -1.83 24.31
CA TYR A 242 -13.04 -1.34 24.77
C TYR A 242 -12.60 -1.98 26.10
N GLU A 243 -13.51 -2.12 27.07
CA GLU A 243 -13.20 -2.67 28.40
C GLU A 243 -12.71 -4.11 28.31
N GLU A 244 -13.37 -4.93 27.50
CA GLU A 244 -12.94 -6.30 27.23
C GLU A 244 -11.60 -6.33 26.50
N PHE A 245 -11.43 -5.49 25.46
CA PHE A 245 -10.16 -5.39 24.74
C PHE A 245 -9.00 -4.99 25.65
N HIS A 246 -9.21 -4.03 26.56
CA HIS A 246 -8.22 -3.61 27.55
C HIS A 246 -7.88 -4.72 28.54
N THR A 247 -8.88 -5.47 28.99
CA THR A 247 -8.72 -6.64 29.87
C THR A 247 -7.91 -7.74 29.19
N ILE A 248 -8.21 -8.03 27.92
CA ILE A 248 -7.46 -8.99 27.10
C ILE A 248 -6.00 -8.52 26.95
N ALA A 249 -5.77 -7.25 26.61
CA ALA A 249 -4.42 -6.69 26.48
C ALA A 249 -3.57 -6.85 27.76
N LYS A 250 -4.20 -6.64 28.93
CA LYS A 250 -3.59 -6.91 30.24
C LYS A 250 -3.27 -8.40 30.43
N GLY A 251 -4.22 -9.28 30.14
CA GLY A 251 -4.03 -10.73 30.27
C GLY A 251 -2.94 -11.30 29.35
N LEU A 252 -2.78 -10.73 28.16
CA LEU A 252 -1.73 -11.12 27.21
C LEU A 252 -0.33 -10.71 27.69
N THR A 253 -0.23 -9.59 28.41
CA THR A 253 1.06 -8.99 28.76
C THR A 253 1.66 -9.65 30.00
N ASP A 254 2.86 -10.20 29.85
CA ASP A 254 3.68 -10.75 30.92
C ASP A 254 5.16 -10.40 30.65
N PRO A 255 5.68 -9.33 31.28
CA PRO A 255 7.07 -8.92 31.08
C PRO A 255 8.09 -9.97 31.56
N LYS A 256 7.74 -10.84 32.52
CA LYS A 256 8.63 -11.92 32.97
C LYS A 256 8.79 -12.99 31.88
N ALA A 257 7.70 -13.27 31.16
CA ALA A 257 7.71 -14.12 29.98
C ALA A 257 8.17 -13.39 28.69
N LYS A 258 8.56 -12.11 28.78
CA LYS A 258 8.89 -11.26 27.63
C LYS A 258 7.78 -11.28 26.56
N ARG A 259 6.53 -11.13 27.01
CA ARG A 259 5.35 -11.12 26.16
C ARG A 259 4.54 -9.85 26.40
N TRP A 260 4.12 -9.20 25.32
CA TRP A 260 3.32 -7.98 25.33
C TRP A 260 2.10 -8.15 24.44
N GLY A 261 1.03 -7.39 24.72
CA GLY A 261 -0.13 -7.34 23.84
C GLY A 261 0.24 -6.81 22.45
N PHE A 262 1.02 -5.73 22.41
CA PHE A 262 1.28 -4.96 21.18
C PHE A 262 2.76 -4.62 20.99
N ALA A 263 3.16 -4.46 19.73
CA ALA A 263 4.50 -4.00 19.37
C ALA A 263 4.68 -2.49 19.49
N THR A 264 3.67 -1.70 19.12
CA THR A 264 3.77 -0.24 19.02
C THR A 264 2.54 0.46 19.56
N ALA A 265 2.72 1.70 20.00
CA ALA A 265 1.62 2.58 20.36
C ALA A 265 0.74 2.94 19.16
N THR A 266 1.33 3.02 17.97
CA THR A 266 0.60 3.17 16.70
C THR A 266 -0.41 2.05 16.47
N ALA A 267 -0.04 0.79 16.73
CA ALA A 267 -0.95 -0.34 16.60
C ALA A 267 -2.17 -0.19 17.53
N VAL A 268 -1.96 0.15 18.80
CA VAL A 268 -3.06 0.40 19.75
C VAL A 268 -3.95 1.54 19.28
N ARG A 269 -3.35 2.67 18.91
CA ARG A 269 -4.07 3.85 18.41
C ARG A 269 -4.94 3.50 17.20
N ASP A 270 -4.43 2.71 16.25
CA ASP A 270 -5.16 2.37 15.02
C ASP A 270 -6.33 1.40 15.28
N LEU A 271 -6.20 0.48 16.23
CA LEU A 271 -7.32 -0.36 16.68
C LEU A 271 -8.38 0.47 17.40
N VAL A 272 -7.97 1.41 18.26
CA VAL A 272 -8.92 2.28 18.98
C VAL A 272 -9.63 3.26 18.05
N ARG A 273 -8.95 3.74 16.99
CA ARG A 273 -9.60 4.50 15.90
C ARG A 273 -10.74 3.73 15.27
N THR A 274 -10.55 2.42 15.07
CA THR A 274 -11.59 1.52 14.53
C THR A 274 -12.77 1.40 15.49
N MET A 275 -12.51 1.34 16.80
CA MET A 275 -13.56 1.32 17.83
C MET A 275 -14.37 2.61 17.89
N LEU A 276 -13.70 3.75 17.70
CA LEU A 276 -14.27 5.09 17.78
C LEU A 276 -14.88 5.58 16.47
N HIS A 277 -14.79 4.79 15.39
CA HIS A 277 -15.24 5.17 14.05
C HIS A 277 -14.55 6.45 13.55
N ALA A 278 -13.25 6.58 13.85
CA ALA A 278 -12.45 7.73 13.44
C ALA A 278 -12.44 7.87 11.91
N PRO A 279 -12.44 9.10 11.36
CA PRO A 279 -12.54 9.28 9.92
C PRO A 279 -11.31 8.76 9.18
N ASN A 280 -11.52 8.30 7.94
CA ASN A 280 -10.47 7.83 7.07
C ASN A 280 -9.68 9.01 6.47
N THR A 281 -8.72 9.52 7.25
CA THR A 281 -7.91 10.72 6.98
C THR A 281 -8.71 12.01 7.07
N TRP A 282 -9.79 12.14 6.31
CA TRP A 282 -10.68 13.30 6.33
C TRP A 282 -12.13 12.88 6.55
N ARG A 283 -12.90 13.75 7.20
CA ARG A 283 -14.36 13.71 7.28
C ARG A 283 -14.95 14.85 6.47
N TYR A 284 -15.90 14.58 5.59
CA TYR A 284 -16.62 15.62 4.84
C TYR A 284 -18.07 15.71 5.32
N GLU A 285 -18.41 16.79 6.02
CA GLU A 285 -19.76 17.03 6.55
C GLU A 285 -20.10 18.51 6.37
N ASN A 286 -21.35 18.80 5.99
CA ASN A 286 -21.87 20.17 5.88
C ASN A 286 -20.99 21.11 5.03
N GLY A 287 -20.38 20.59 3.96
CA GLY A 287 -19.52 21.37 3.07
C GLY A 287 -18.09 21.59 3.58
N LYS A 288 -17.71 21.02 4.73
CA LYS A 288 -16.40 21.19 5.35
C LYS A 288 -15.66 19.86 5.48
N LEU A 289 -14.38 19.86 5.11
CA LEU A 289 -13.42 18.81 5.43
C LEU A 289 -12.78 19.07 6.80
N THR A 290 -12.81 18.07 7.67
CA THR A 290 -12.08 18.05 8.96
C THR A 290 -11.08 16.91 8.93
N HIS A 291 -9.81 17.19 9.21
CA HIS A 291 -8.78 16.16 9.24
C HIS A 291 -8.93 15.32 10.51
N ARG A 292 -8.64 14.01 10.43
CA ARG A 292 -8.68 13.09 11.59
C ARG A 292 -7.88 13.64 12.77
N ASN A 293 -6.75 14.30 12.51
CA ASN A 293 -5.90 14.84 13.58
C ASN A 293 -6.63 15.85 14.49
N GLU A 294 -7.68 16.49 14.00
CA GLU A 294 -8.46 17.51 14.72
C GLU A 294 -9.60 16.93 15.55
N THR A 295 -9.84 15.62 15.49
CA THR A 295 -11.07 15.02 16.02
C THR A 295 -10.90 14.42 17.41
N GLU A 296 -11.99 14.39 18.17
CA GLU A 296 -12.01 13.78 19.50
C GLU A 296 -11.73 12.27 19.47
N GLU A 297 -12.11 11.58 18.38
CA GLU A 297 -11.79 10.17 18.18
C GLU A 297 -10.27 9.95 18.15
N GLU A 298 -9.54 10.82 17.45
CA GLU A 298 -8.07 10.76 17.40
C GLU A 298 -7.47 11.06 18.77
N ARG A 299 -7.96 12.13 19.42
CA ARG A 299 -7.47 12.54 20.74
C ARG A 299 -7.65 11.42 21.77
N ARG A 300 -8.79 10.75 21.77
CA ARG A 300 -9.09 9.59 22.64
C ARG A 300 -8.24 8.37 22.27
N ALA A 301 -7.97 8.13 20.98
CA ALA A 301 -7.08 7.05 20.56
C ALA A 301 -5.63 7.28 21.02
N ILE A 302 -5.12 8.51 20.94
CA ILE A 302 -3.80 8.89 21.46
C ILE A 302 -3.73 8.73 22.98
N ASP A 303 -4.76 9.18 23.71
CA ASP A 303 -4.81 9.03 25.17
C ASP A 303 -4.87 7.55 25.59
N THR A 304 -5.59 6.72 24.84
CA THR A 304 -5.62 5.27 25.06
C THR A 304 -4.24 4.64 24.83
N ALA A 305 -3.56 5.01 23.74
CA ALA A 305 -2.19 4.54 23.49
C ALA A 305 -1.22 4.98 24.60
N ARG A 306 -1.36 6.22 25.11
CA ARG A 306 -0.63 6.73 26.28
C ARG A 306 -0.92 5.90 27.54
N GLN A 307 -2.17 5.54 27.79
CA GLN A 307 -2.56 4.68 28.91
C GLN A 307 -1.93 3.29 28.79
N PHE A 308 -2.04 2.65 27.61
CA PHE A 308 -1.49 1.31 27.36
C PHE A 308 0.04 1.30 27.51
N TRP A 309 0.71 2.38 27.09
CA TRP A 309 2.14 2.56 27.32
C TRP A 309 2.48 2.64 28.80
N LYS A 310 1.76 3.49 29.55
CA LYS A 310 1.95 3.64 31.01
C LYS A 310 1.71 2.33 31.78
N GLU A 311 0.77 1.52 31.33
CA GLU A 311 0.45 0.21 31.91
C GLU A 311 1.41 -0.91 31.48
N GLY A 312 2.34 -0.64 30.56
CA GLY A 312 3.34 -1.60 30.09
C GLY A 312 2.80 -2.66 29.12
N LEU A 313 1.64 -2.43 28.50
CA LEU A 313 0.98 -3.37 27.58
C LEU A 313 1.61 -3.41 26.18
N ILE A 314 2.49 -2.45 25.93
CA ILE A 314 3.18 -2.24 24.66
C ILE A 314 4.66 -2.59 24.87
N HIS A 315 5.27 -3.24 23.89
CA HIS A 315 6.70 -3.59 23.92
C HIS A 315 7.59 -2.35 24.16
N PRO A 316 8.64 -2.42 25.00
CA PRO A 316 9.48 -1.25 25.36
C PRO A 316 10.15 -0.53 24.17
N ASP A 317 10.47 -1.25 23.10
CA ASP A 317 11.10 -0.71 21.89
C ASP A 317 10.09 -0.10 20.87
N ALA A 318 8.86 0.18 21.29
CA ALA A 318 7.74 0.63 20.45
C ALA A 318 7.93 1.93 19.66
N PHE A 319 8.98 2.69 19.94
CA PHE A 319 9.27 3.97 19.27
C PHE A 319 10.46 3.87 18.29
N SER A 320 11.02 2.67 18.12
CA SER A 320 12.03 2.41 17.09
C SER A 320 11.38 2.38 15.70
N GLN A 321 12.06 2.94 14.70
CA GLN A 321 11.64 2.87 13.29
C GLN A 321 11.93 1.50 12.65
N ALA A 322 12.68 0.62 13.33
CA ALA A 322 13.15 -0.67 12.81
C ALA A 322 12.66 -1.84 13.67
N VAL A 323 11.40 -1.79 14.13
CA VAL A 323 10.82 -2.87 14.93
C VAL A 323 10.68 -4.15 14.08
N PRO A 324 11.24 -5.31 14.52
CA PRO A 324 11.17 -6.56 13.78
C PRO A 324 9.83 -7.30 14.05
N PHE A 325 8.72 -6.67 13.67
CA PHE A 325 7.35 -7.11 14.00
C PHE A 325 7.11 -8.60 13.75
N LYS A 326 7.47 -9.10 12.56
CA LYS A 326 7.28 -10.51 12.17
C LYS A 326 8.05 -11.46 13.09
N GLN A 327 9.30 -11.13 13.41
CA GLN A 327 10.11 -11.95 14.32
C GLN A 327 9.48 -11.98 15.72
N TRP A 328 9.05 -10.84 16.25
CA TRP A 328 8.41 -10.77 17.56
C TRP A 328 7.07 -11.52 17.58
N PHE A 329 6.27 -11.43 16.52
CA PHE A 329 4.98 -12.11 16.42
C PHE A 329 5.17 -13.64 16.34
N ASN A 330 6.10 -14.11 15.48
CA ASN A 330 6.46 -15.53 15.38
C ASN A 330 6.98 -16.09 16.71
N ALA A 331 7.83 -15.32 17.41
CA ALA A 331 8.36 -15.71 18.72
C ALA A 331 7.33 -15.64 19.87
N GLY A 332 6.15 -15.04 19.64
CA GLY A 332 5.13 -14.85 20.68
C GLY A 332 5.49 -13.74 21.67
N THR A 333 6.44 -12.88 21.32
CA THR A 333 6.83 -11.68 22.07
C THR A 333 5.73 -10.61 21.99
N ILE A 334 5.00 -10.54 20.87
CA ILE A 334 3.80 -9.72 20.71
C ILE A 334 2.63 -10.62 20.32
N CYS A 335 1.41 -10.27 20.76
CA CYS A 335 0.25 -11.14 20.60
C CYS A 335 -0.77 -10.64 19.57
N ILE A 336 -0.85 -9.31 19.38
CA ILE A 336 -1.75 -8.65 18.42
C ILE A 336 -0.90 -7.74 17.52
N HIS A 337 -1.04 -7.90 16.20
CA HIS A 337 -0.27 -7.14 15.22
C HIS A 337 -1.05 -6.95 13.91
N SER A 338 -1.07 -5.73 13.39
CA SER A 338 -1.65 -5.46 12.07
C SER A 338 -0.61 -5.61 10.97
N ASP A 339 -0.90 -6.42 9.95
CA ASP A 339 -0.06 -6.61 8.76
C ASP A 339 -0.96 -6.71 7.51
N GLY A 340 -0.39 -6.70 6.31
CA GLY A 340 -1.14 -6.92 5.07
C GLY A 340 -1.60 -8.37 4.93
N TYR A 341 -2.53 -8.64 4.01
CA TYR A 341 -3.09 -9.98 3.80
C TYR A 341 -2.02 -11.05 3.48
N GLN A 342 -0.95 -10.68 2.76
CA GLN A 342 0.20 -11.55 2.46
C GLN A 342 0.94 -12.01 3.74
N GLY A 343 0.79 -11.28 4.84
CA GLY A 343 1.30 -11.67 6.14
C GLY A 343 0.79 -13.03 6.59
N TRP A 344 -0.47 -13.39 6.28
CA TRP A 344 -1.05 -14.67 6.65
C TRP A 344 -0.22 -15.84 6.12
N THR A 345 0.01 -15.88 4.80
CA THR A 345 0.80 -16.93 4.14
C THR A 345 2.21 -16.99 4.71
N GLN A 346 2.85 -15.83 4.93
CA GLN A 346 4.20 -15.78 5.49
C GLN A 346 4.25 -16.35 6.92
N TYR A 347 3.30 -15.99 7.78
CA TYR A 347 3.26 -16.48 9.17
C TYR A 347 3.04 -18.00 9.24
N ILE A 348 2.18 -18.54 8.37
CA ILE A 348 2.01 -19.99 8.24
C ILE A 348 3.32 -20.65 7.79
N GLN A 349 3.98 -20.10 6.77
CA GLN A 349 5.25 -20.63 6.24
C GLN A 349 6.39 -20.58 7.28
N ASP A 350 6.52 -19.47 8.00
CA ASP A 350 7.55 -19.29 9.02
C ASP A 350 7.38 -20.25 10.22
N ASN A 351 6.16 -20.74 10.44
CA ASN A 351 5.80 -21.58 11.59
C ASN A 351 5.45 -23.03 11.22
N VAL A 352 5.81 -23.52 10.02
CA VAL A 352 5.53 -24.92 9.60
C VAL A 352 6.09 -25.97 10.55
N ASN A 353 7.18 -25.66 11.28
CA ASN A 353 7.81 -26.55 12.26
C ASN A 353 7.28 -26.34 13.70
N ASN A 354 6.27 -25.50 13.88
CA ASN A 354 5.63 -25.22 15.16
C ASN A 354 4.16 -25.68 15.12
N PRO A 355 3.87 -26.96 15.43
CA PRO A 355 2.51 -27.50 15.34
C PRO A 355 1.52 -26.85 16.32
N GLY A 356 2.02 -26.12 17.33
CA GLY A 356 1.18 -25.36 18.26
C GLY A 356 0.80 -23.97 17.77
N PHE A 357 1.40 -23.47 16.69
CA PHE A 357 1.12 -22.14 16.17
C PHE A 357 -0.31 -22.07 15.61
N LYS A 358 -1.10 -21.10 16.07
CA LYS A 358 -2.43 -20.80 15.54
C LYS A 358 -2.54 -19.31 15.29
N LEU A 359 -3.00 -18.98 14.08
CA LEU A 359 -3.21 -17.63 13.60
C LEU A 359 -4.70 -17.38 13.43
N ASP A 360 -5.16 -16.20 13.83
CA ASP A 360 -6.55 -15.77 13.64
C ASP A 360 -6.60 -14.25 13.45
N LEU A 361 -7.79 -13.70 13.16
CA LEU A 361 -8.06 -12.27 13.01
C LEU A 361 -9.00 -11.78 14.10
N MET A 362 -8.68 -10.65 14.71
CA MET A 362 -9.56 -10.01 15.70
C MET A 362 -10.53 -9.04 15.03
N VAL A 363 -11.84 -9.28 15.12
CA VAL A 363 -12.85 -8.28 14.78
C VAL A 363 -12.86 -7.23 15.89
N ILE A 364 -12.59 -5.98 15.53
CA ILE A 364 -12.52 -4.87 16.47
C ILE A 364 -13.94 -4.35 16.76
N PRO A 365 -14.39 -4.34 18.03
CA PRO A 365 -15.74 -3.88 18.39
C PRO A 365 -15.85 -2.36 18.33
N GLY A 366 -17.06 -1.84 18.50
CA GLY A 366 -17.28 -0.44 18.84
C GLY A 366 -16.79 -0.15 20.27
N TYR A 367 -16.41 1.10 20.54
CA TYR A 367 -15.78 1.45 21.82
C TYR A 367 -16.67 1.09 23.02
N ASP A 368 -17.94 1.52 23.00
CA ASP A 368 -18.92 1.26 24.06
C ASP A 368 -19.78 0.01 23.77
N GLY A 369 -19.32 -0.86 22.85
CA GLY A 369 -20.06 -2.02 22.34
C GLY A 369 -20.50 -1.89 20.89
N GLY A 370 -21.00 -2.99 20.31
CA GLY A 370 -21.43 -3.06 18.91
C GLY A 370 -20.27 -3.23 17.94
N GLU A 371 -20.50 -2.88 16.67
CA GLU A 371 -19.51 -3.06 15.60
C GLU A 371 -18.52 -1.90 15.51
N GLY A 372 -17.24 -2.22 15.37
CA GLY A 372 -16.23 -1.24 14.96
C GLY A 372 -16.34 -0.94 13.48
N LYS A 373 -15.67 0.14 13.03
CA LYS A 373 -15.64 0.53 11.63
C LYS A 373 -14.22 0.76 11.17
N ILE A 374 -13.75 -0.12 10.28
CA ILE A 374 -12.42 0.04 9.70
C ILE A 374 -12.42 1.24 8.75
N ALA A 375 -11.30 1.94 8.65
CA ALA A 375 -11.04 2.78 7.50
C ALA A 375 -10.81 1.87 6.28
N HIS A 376 -11.53 2.09 5.19
CA HIS A 376 -11.23 1.37 3.95
C HIS A 376 -9.81 1.71 3.49
N GLY A 377 -9.03 0.68 3.15
CA GLY A 377 -7.74 0.83 2.49
C GLY A 377 -7.87 1.55 1.16
N GLY A 378 -6.77 2.19 0.72
CA GLY A 378 -6.70 2.77 -0.61
C GLY A 378 -7.00 1.73 -1.69
N SER A 379 -7.59 2.16 -2.81
CA SER A 379 -7.94 1.25 -3.91
C SER A 379 -6.74 0.75 -4.69
N ASN A 380 -5.59 1.43 -4.58
CA ASN A 380 -4.36 1.10 -5.28
C ASN A 380 -3.17 1.09 -4.32
N TYR A 381 -2.18 0.26 -4.63
CA TYR A 381 -0.83 0.39 -4.09
C TYR A 381 -0.02 1.46 -4.83
N SER A 382 -0.13 1.47 -6.16
CA SER A 382 0.48 2.46 -7.05
C SER A 382 -0.29 2.49 -8.38
N MET A 383 0.03 3.48 -9.21
CA MET A 383 -0.32 3.51 -10.64
C MET A 383 0.94 3.21 -11.45
N THR A 384 0.81 2.47 -12.55
CA THR A 384 1.89 2.29 -13.54
C THR A 384 1.61 3.17 -14.74
N ALA A 385 2.46 4.17 -14.97
CA ALA A 385 2.36 5.09 -16.10
C ALA A 385 3.19 4.61 -17.29
N PHE A 386 2.74 4.98 -18.49
CA PHE A 386 3.32 4.54 -19.76
C PHE A 386 4.09 5.69 -20.38
N LYS A 387 5.32 5.46 -20.85
CA LYS A 387 6.03 6.46 -21.65
C LYS A 387 5.21 6.79 -22.90
N LYS A 388 5.25 8.06 -23.32
CA LYS A 388 4.64 8.48 -24.61
C LYS A 388 5.24 7.66 -25.76
N ALA A 389 4.36 7.07 -26.55
CA ALA A 389 4.68 6.31 -27.76
C ALA A 389 3.51 6.42 -28.75
N ASP A 390 3.69 5.92 -29.97
CA ASP A 390 2.58 5.80 -30.91
C ASP A 390 1.53 4.78 -30.43
N LYS A 391 0.33 4.83 -31.04
CA LYS A 391 -0.81 3.99 -30.65
C LYS A 391 -0.48 2.49 -30.73
N THR A 392 0.25 2.06 -31.75
CA THR A 392 0.59 0.65 -31.96
C THR A 392 1.48 0.14 -30.84
N ARG A 393 2.50 0.90 -30.46
CA ARG A 393 3.36 0.57 -29.33
C ARG A 393 2.59 0.58 -28.00
N LEU A 394 1.71 1.55 -27.77
CA LEU A 394 0.89 1.58 -26.55
C LEU A 394 -0.05 0.37 -26.45
N GLN A 395 -0.64 -0.07 -27.56
CA GLN A 395 -1.46 -1.29 -27.60
C GLN A 395 -0.64 -2.54 -27.26
N GLU A 396 0.58 -2.67 -27.78
CA GLU A 396 1.49 -3.74 -27.41
C GLU A 396 1.82 -3.74 -25.92
N LEU A 397 2.20 -2.57 -25.37
CA LEU A 397 2.50 -2.42 -23.96
C LEU A 397 1.28 -2.78 -23.08
N LEU A 398 0.07 -2.41 -23.50
CA LEU A 398 -1.15 -2.80 -22.81
C LEU A 398 -1.43 -4.30 -22.88
N ARG A 399 -1.11 -4.98 -24.00
CA ARG A 399 -1.20 -6.46 -24.07
C ARG A 399 -0.23 -7.14 -23.10
N VAL A 400 1.00 -6.61 -22.96
CA VAL A 400 1.95 -7.09 -21.95
C VAL A 400 1.36 -6.92 -20.54
N CYS A 401 0.85 -5.73 -20.20
CA CYS A 401 0.21 -5.48 -18.91
C CYS A 401 -1.04 -6.34 -18.68
N ASN A 402 -1.83 -6.60 -19.73
CA ASN A 402 -3.01 -7.46 -19.67
C ASN A 402 -2.62 -8.91 -19.33
N TRP A 403 -1.57 -9.44 -19.95
CA TRP A 403 -1.02 -10.74 -19.58
C TRP A 403 -0.50 -10.75 -18.14
N LEU A 404 0.22 -9.69 -17.74
CA LEU A 404 0.75 -9.55 -16.38
C LEU A 404 -0.35 -9.32 -15.32
N ALA A 405 -1.54 -8.87 -15.69
CA ALA A 405 -2.69 -8.68 -14.79
C ALA A 405 -3.61 -9.90 -14.75
N ALA A 406 -3.12 -11.07 -15.17
CA ALA A 406 -3.90 -12.30 -15.22
C ALA A 406 -4.67 -12.59 -13.92
N PRO A 407 -5.92 -13.08 -14.01
CA PRO A 407 -6.75 -13.39 -12.86
C PRO A 407 -6.36 -14.73 -12.23
N PHE A 408 -6.61 -14.88 -10.92
CA PHE A 408 -6.34 -16.13 -10.20
C PHE A 408 -6.96 -17.35 -10.90
N GLY A 409 -6.20 -18.44 -10.93
CA GLY A 409 -6.62 -19.70 -11.55
C GLY A 409 -6.37 -19.80 -13.04
N SER A 410 -6.00 -18.72 -13.74
CA SER A 410 -5.63 -18.79 -15.16
C SER A 410 -4.24 -19.41 -15.37
N GLU A 411 -3.93 -19.88 -16.58
CA GLU A 411 -2.59 -20.38 -16.94
C GLU A 411 -1.50 -19.33 -16.67
N GLU A 412 -1.78 -18.09 -17.08
CA GLU A 412 -0.84 -16.97 -16.95
C GLU A 412 -0.61 -16.60 -15.49
N TYR A 413 -1.67 -16.57 -14.67
CA TYR A 413 -1.55 -16.33 -13.23
C TYR A 413 -0.76 -17.44 -12.55
N PHE A 414 -1.03 -18.70 -12.91
CA PHE A 414 -0.35 -19.84 -12.35
C PHE A 414 1.16 -19.76 -12.62
N PHE A 415 1.54 -19.54 -13.88
CA PHE A 415 2.95 -19.38 -14.23
C PHE A 415 3.57 -18.15 -13.56
N ARG A 416 2.94 -16.97 -13.61
CA ARG A 416 3.59 -15.76 -13.09
C ARG A 416 3.82 -15.84 -11.57
N LEU A 417 2.97 -16.57 -10.84
CA LEU A 417 3.16 -16.76 -9.40
C LEU A 417 4.15 -17.89 -9.12
N TYR A 418 3.92 -19.10 -9.67
CA TYR A 418 4.65 -20.31 -9.28
C TYR A 418 5.77 -20.73 -10.22
N GLY A 419 5.90 -20.10 -11.39
CA GLY A 419 6.88 -20.43 -12.41
C GLY A 419 6.63 -21.77 -13.10
N GLN A 420 7.69 -22.37 -13.61
CA GLN A 420 7.65 -23.69 -14.27
C GLN A 420 7.57 -24.84 -13.26
N GLU A 421 6.67 -25.79 -13.48
CA GLU A 421 6.58 -27.03 -12.72
C GLU A 421 7.88 -27.85 -12.82
N GLY A 422 8.27 -28.50 -11.72
CA GLY A 422 9.51 -29.28 -11.60
C GLY A 422 10.77 -28.42 -11.42
N VAL A 423 10.70 -27.11 -11.67
CA VAL A 423 11.81 -26.17 -11.45
C VAL A 423 11.51 -25.24 -10.27
N HIS A 424 10.41 -24.49 -10.36
CA HIS A 424 10.05 -23.43 -9.42
C HIS A 424 8.99 -23.90 -8.43
N HIS A 425 8.15 -24.86 -8.81
CA HIS A 425 7.19 -25.48 -7.91
C HIS A 425 7.00 -26.97 -8.21
N THR A 426 6.38 -27.67 -7.28
CA THR A 426 5.83 -29.02 -7.44
C THR A 426 4.35 -28.98 -7.10
N ILE A 427 3.55 -29.87 -7.68
CA ILE A 427 2.14 -30.06 -7.29
C ILE A 427 2.06 -31.12 -6.21
N ASP A 428 1.32 -30.84 -5.14
CA ASP A 428 1.05 -31.84 -4.10
C ASP A 428 -0.13 -32.76 -4.46
N ASN A 429 -0.43 -33.73 -3.59
CA ASN A 429 -1.51 -34.69 -3.84
C ASN A 429 -2.91 -34.06 -3.89
N ASN A 430 -3.07 -32.82 -3.39
CA ASN A 430 -4.33 -32.07 -3.41
C ASN A 430 -4.47 -31.21 -4.67
N GLY A 431 -3.42 -31.14 -5.51
CA GLY A 431 -3.38 -30.27 -6.68
C GLY A 431 -2.87 -28.86 -6.36
N ASP A 432 -2.33 -28.63 -5.15
CA ASP A 432 -1.85 -27.32 -4.76
C ASP A 432 -0.36 -27.14 -5.10
N PRO A 433 0.04 -25.95 -5.62
CA PRO A 433 1.43 -25.65 -5.90
C PRO A 433 2.24 -25.38 -4.63
N LYS A 434 3.44 -25.97 -4.58
CA LYS A 434 4.42 -25.76 -3.54
C LYS A 434 5.74 -25.30 -4.15
N TYR A 435 6.22 -24.12 -3.74
CA TYR A 435 7.51 -23.62 -4.20
C TYR A 435 8.66 -24.56 -3.85
N THR A 436 9.57 -24.72 -4.81
CA THR A 436 10.92 -25.23 -4.56
C THR A 436 11.78 -24.11 -3.97
N PRO A 437 12.96 -24.40 -3.39
CA PRO A 437 13.90 -23.36 -2.99
C PRO A 437 14.31 -22.42 -4.12
N VAL A 438 14.40 -22.93 -5.35
CA VAL A 438 14.69 -22.12 -6.55
C VAL A 438 13.51 -21.19 -6.84
N GLY A 439 12.27 -21.69 -6.80
CA GLY A 439 11.07 -20.89 -6.98
C GLY A 439 10.99 -19.72 -6.00
N LEU A 440 11.22 -19.95 -4.71
CA LEU A 440 11.24 -18.90 -3.68
C LEU A 440 12.24 -17.77 -3.98
N SER A 441 13.29 -18.03 -4.78
CA SER A 441 14.32 -17.05 -5.11
C SER A 441 14.18 -16.44 -6.51
N GLU A 442 13.63 -17.17 -7.49
CA GLU A 442 13.61 -16.73 -8.89
C GLU A 442 12.29 -16.07 -9.30
N THR A 443 11.16 -16.37 -8.66
CA THR A 443 9.84 -15.81 -9.00
C THR A 443 9.54 -14.44 -8.36
N VAL A 444 10.44 -13.94 -7.52
CA VAL A 444 10.25 -12.70 -6.73
C VAL A 444 10.47 -11.40 -7.52
N ILE A 445 10.56 -11.46 -8.84
CA ILE A 445 10.72 -10.26 -9.68
C ILE A 445 9.47 -9.36 -9.57
N PRO A 446 9.62 -8.02 -9.61
CA PRO A 446 8.55 -7.09 -9.20
C PRO A 446 7.48 -6.84 -10.28
N ILE A 447 7.11 -7.83 -11.08
CA ILE A 447 6.11 -7.69 -12.15
C ILE A 447 4.71 -7.31 -11.62
N ARG A 448 4.37 -7.73 -10.39
CA ARG A 448 3.15 -7.34 -9.67
C ARG A 448 3.05 -5.84 -9.36
N TYR A 449 4.16 -5.12 -9.45
CA TYR A 449 4.20 -3.66 -9.28
C TYR A 449 4.22 -2.93 -10.63
N ILE A 450 4.17 -3.66 -11.74
CA ILE A 450 3.94 -3.16 -13.10
C ILE A 450 2.45 -3.32 -13.43
N ALA A 451 1.91 -4.53 -13.32
CA ALA A 451 0.49 -4.80 -13.51
C ALA A 451 0.05 -5.96 -12.60
N GLU A 452 -1.16 -5.86 -12.08
CA GLU A 452 -1.72 -6.85 -11.15
C GLU A 452 -3.23 -6.96 -11.36
N GLY A 453 -3.75 -8.17 -11.27
CA GLY A 453 -5.18 -8.46 -11.36
C GLY A 453 -5.87 -8.29 -10.00
N PRO A 454 -7.20 -8.49 -9.95
CA PRO A 454 -7.93 -8.57 -8.69
C PRO A 454 -7.36 -9.69 -7.79
N SER A 455 -7.32 -9.45 -6.48
CA SER A 455 -6.76 -10.41 -5.53
C SER A 455 -7.82 -11.36 -4.97
N VAL A 456 -7.39 -12.54 -4.53
CA VAL A 456 -8.25 -13.58 -3.95
C VAL A 456 -7.71 -14.02 -2.59
N THR A 457 -8.51 -14.79 -1.86
CA THR A 457 -8.09 -15.50 -0.65
C THR A 457 -7.90 -16.97 -0.98
N TYR A 458 -6.64 -17.43 -0.95
CA TYR A 458 -6.28 -18.82 -1.16
C TYR A 458 -5.11 -19.19 -0.25
N GLN A 459 -5.20 -20.33 0.43
CA GLN A 459 -4.12 -20.89 1.26
C GLN A 459 -4.01 -22.40 0.99
N PRO A 460 -2.92 -22.87 0.34
CA PRO A 460 -2.71 -24.28 0.00
C PRO A 460 -2.97 -25.23 1.17
N GLY A 461 -3.87 -26.21 0.99
CA GLY A 461 -4.23 -27.20 2.01
C GLY A 461 -4.84 -26.63 3.31
N ARG A 462 -5.23 -25.35 3.35
CA ARG A 462 -5.64 -24.65 4.57
C ARG A 462 -7.00 -23.97 4.42
N LYS A 463 -8.01 -24.77 4.10
CA LYS A 463 -9.41 -24.34 3.97
C LYS A 463 -9.88 -23.44 5.13
N GLY A 464 -9.62 -23.83 6.37
CA GLY A 464 -10.06 -23.04 7.54
C GLY A 464 -9.48 -21.63 7.58
N ASP A 465 -8.27 -21.43 7.09
CA ASP A 465 -7.64 -20.10 7.00
C ASP A 465 -8.29 -19.22 5.92
N VAL A 466 -8.79 -19.84 4.85
CA VAL A 466 -9.55 -19.15 3.80
C VAL A 466 -10.90 -18.69 4.34
N GLU A 467 -11.58 -19.56 5.09
CA GLU A 467 -12.85 -19.25 5.76
C GLU A 467 -12.68 -18.11 6.77
N ILE A 468 -11.65 -18.14 7.64
CA ILE A 468 -11.38 -17.08 8.63
C ILE A 468 -11.20 -15.72 7.94
N GLN A 469 -10.32 -15.64 6.93
CA GLN A 469 -10.04 -14.38 6.24
C GLN A 469 -11.28 -13.86 5.51
N HIS A 470 -12.02 -14.73 4.83
CA HIS A 470 -13.20 -14.33 4.08
C HIS A 470 -14.34 -13.87 5.00
N THR A 471 -14.63 -14.59 6.09
CA THR A 471 -15.61 -14.19 7.10
C THR A 471 -15.24 -12.87 7.77
N TYR A 472 -13.95 -12.65 8.06
CA TYR A 472 -13.48 -11.37 8.59
C TYR A 472 -13.81 -10.22 7.64
N GLU A 473 -13.49 -10.36 6.34
CA GLU A 473 -13.79 -9.32 5.34
C GLU A 473 -15.28 -9.06 5.18
N GLN A 474 -16.11 -10.12 5.12
CA GLN A 474 -17.56 -10.01 5.09
C GLN A 474 -18.11 -9.24 6.29
N THR A 475 -17.46 -9.37 7.45
CA THR A 475 -17.86 -8.68 8.68
C THR A 475 -17.48 -7.20 8.65
N VAL A 476 -16.23 -6.88 8.29
CA VAL A 476 -15.70 -5.51 8.51
C VAL A 476 -15.86 -4.57 7.31
N VAL A 477 -15.96 -5.08 6.08
CA VAL A 477 -15.96 -4.26 4.87
C VAL A 477 -17.27 -3.48 4.66
N PRO A 478 -18.48 -4.07 4.82
CA PRO A 478 -19.73 -3.38 4.50
C PRO A 478 -19.94 -2.06 5.27
N ASN A 479 -19.44 -1.99 6.50
CA ASN A 479 -19.62 -0.84 7.40
C ASN A 479 -18.36 0.05 7.51
N GLY A 480 -17.36 -0.17 6.65
CA GLY A 480 -16.11 0.59 6.68
C GLY A 480 -16.27 2.04 6.21
N ILE A 481 -15.36 2.91 6.67
CA ILE A 481 -15.38 4.35 6.43
C ILE A 481 -14.55 4.66 5.17
N PRO A 482 -15.17 5.14 4.08
CA PRO A 482 -14.45 5.54 2.88
C PRO A 482 -13.63 6.81 3.11
N ASN A 483 -12.59 7.01 2.31
CA ASN A 483 -11.87 8.28 2.28
C ASN A 483 -12.58 9.23 1.29
N PRO A 484 -13.14 10.38 1.73
CA PRO A 484 -13.85 11.30 0.85
C PRO A 484 -12.93 11.97 -0.19
N CYS A 485 -11.61 11.89 -0.01
CA CYS A 485 -10.60 12.47 -0.90
C CYS A 485 -9.98 11.43 -1.85
N LEU A 486 -10.58 10.24 -1.99
CA LEU A 486 -10.06 9.19 -2.87
C LEU A 486 -9.96 9.70 -4.33
N GLY A 487 -8.83 9.41 -4.97
CA GLY A 487 -8.54 9.85 -6.35
C GLY A 487 -8.37 11.37 -6.49
N MET A 488 -8.20 12.13 -5.41
CA MET A 488 -7.91 13.57 -5.45
C MET A 488 -6.43 13.83 -5.21
N TYR A 489 -5.94 14.98 -5.67
CA TYR A 489 -4.54 15.36 -5.55
C TYR A 489 -4.35 16.64 -4.75
N SER A 490 -3.42 16.62 -3.80
CA SER A 490 -2.93 17.83 -3.13
C SER A 490 -1.45 18.01 -3.43
N ASN A 491 -1.11 19.14 -4.02
CA ASN A 491 0.29 19.50 -4.27
C ASN A 491 1.00 19.80 -2.95
N THR A 492 0.30 20.42 -2.01
CA THR A 492 0.83 20.70 -0.68
C THR A 492 1.11 19.40 0.09
N GLN A 493 0.21 18.41 0.02
CA GLN A 493 0.46 17.08 0.62
C GLN A 493 1.71 16.43 0.02
N SER A 494 1.85 16.48 -1.31
CA SER A 494 2.97 15.84 -2.02
C SER A 494 4.32 16.52 -1.78
N THR A 495 4.33 17.81 -1.40
CA THR A 495 5.56 18.60 -1.19
C THR A 495 5.94 18.77 0.27
N LYS A 496 4.95 18.90 1.16
CA LYS A 496 5.14 19.23 2.58
C LYS A 496 4.63 18.16 3.54
N GLY A 497 3.72 17.29 3.10
CA GLY A 497 3.00 16.32 3.95
C GLY A 497 3.94 15.52 4.85
N SER A 498 4.94 14.84 4.25
CA SER A 498 5.93 14.05 5.01
C SER A 498 6.63 14.84 6.13
N THR A 499 7.02 16.09 5.85
CA THR A 499 7.71 16.95 6.82
C THR A 499 6.79 17.36 7.97
N ILE A 500 5.56 17.82 7.66
CA ILE A 500 4.62 18.27 8.69
C ILE A 500 4.06 17.09 9.50
N ASP A 501 3.80 15.95 8.85
CA ASP A 501 3.35 14.71 9.49
C ASP A 501 4.44 14.10 10.39
N GLY A 502 5.71 14.21 9.97
CA GLY A 502 6.87 13.80 10.78
C GLY A 502 6.94 14.58 12.09
N LYS A 503 6.89 15.93 12.03
CA LYS A 503 6.87 16.78 13.23
C LYS A 503 5.68 16.45 14.15
N LEU A 504 4.49 16.27 13.57
CA LEU A 504 3.30 15.91 14.33
C LEU A 504 3.42 14.54 14.99
N THR A 505 4.04 13.58 14.31
CA THR A 505 4.31 12.23 14.83
C THR A 505 5.29 12.27 16.01
N ASP A 506 6.33 13.10 15.94
CA ASP A 506 7.28 13.28 17.05
C ASP A 506 6.59 13.85 18.30
N GLU A 507 5.71 14.82 18.11
CA GLU A 507 4.90 15.40 19.18
C GLU A 507 3.94 14.38 19.80
N MET A 508 3.21 13.63 18.95
CA MET A 508 2.34 12.54 19.39
C MET A 508 3.12 11.50 20.21
N ASN A 509 4.30 11.09 19.74
CA ASN A 509 5.14 10.13 20.47
C ASN A 509 5.58 10.69 21.82
N ALA A 510 5.94 11.97 21.91
CA ALA A 510 6.27 12.62 23.18
C ALA A 510 5.08 12.62 24.16
N VAL A 511 3.85 12.82 23.67
CA VAL A 511 2.62 12.74 24.47
C VAL A 511 2.38 11.31 24.96
N ILE A 512 2.44 10.31 24.08
CA ILE A 512 2.24 8.89 24.41
C ILE A 512 3.27 8.42 25.44
N GLN A 513 4.53 8.86 25.30
CA GLN A 513 5.60 8.52 26.24
C GLN A 513 5.48 9.25 27.59
N GLY A 514 4.51 10.14 27.75
CA GLY A 514 4.30 10.94 28.95
C GLY A 514 5.33 12.05 29.15
N ARG A 515 6.14 12.38 28.12
CA ARG A 515 7.08 13.50 28.15
C ARG A 515 6.36 14.85 28.00
N LYS A 516 5.17 14.86 27.40
CA LYS A 516 4.30 16.01 27.26
C LYS A 516 2.87 15.67 27.71
N PRO A 517 2.09 16.64 28.21
CA PRO A 517 0.68 16.42 28.53
C PRO A 517 -0.15 16.22 27.26
N LEU A 518 -1.34 15.62 27.39
CA LEU A 518 -2.24 15.38 26.25
C LEU A 518 -2.62 16.67 25.51
N SER A 519 -2.73 17.80 26.22
CA SER A 519 -3.02 19.12 25.61
C SER A 519 -1.95 19.58 24.62
N ALA A 520 -0.73 19.04 24.66
CA ALA A 520 0.30 19.36 23.67
C ALA A 520 -0.06 18.82 22.26
N TRP A 521 -0.97 17.85 22.17
CA TRP A 521 -1.52 17.39 20.89
C TRP A 521 -2.26 18.53 20.18
N ASP A 522 -3.08 19.28 20.89
CA ASP A 522 -3.92 20.34 20.32
C ASP A 522 -3.04 21.46 19.71
N ASP A 523 -1.95 21.83 20.41
CA ASP A 523 -0.95 22.79 19.90
C ASP A 523 -0.19 22.25 18.68
N ALA A 524 0.14 20.96 18.68
CA ALA A 524 0.83 20.31 17.57
C ALA A 524 -0.07 20.26 16.32
N VAL A 525 -1.36 19.99 16.49
CA VAL A 525 -2.35 20.00 15.39
C VAL A 525 -2.53 21.42 14.85
N ALA A 526 -2.64 22.43 15.71
CA ALA A 526 -2.71 23.83 15.27
C ALA A 526 -1.47 24.24 14.46
N THR A 527 -0.29 23.76 14.85
CA THR A 527 0.96 23.97 14.11
C THR A 527 0.92 23.25 12.76
N TRP A 528 0.50 21.97 12.72
CA TRP A 528 0.36 21.20 11.50
C TRP A 528 -0.59 21.87 10.48
N LEU A 529 -1.74 22.36 10.96
CA LEU A 529 -2.70 23.10 10.16
C LEU A 529 -2.07 24.35 9.52
N LYS A 530 -1.33 25.13 10.31
CA LYS A 530 -0.64 26.34 9.85
C LYS A 530 0.48 26.06 8.85
N GLU A 531 1.24 24.98 9.03
CA GLU A 531 2.40 24.66 8.18
C GLU A 531 2.02 24.07 6.81
N GLY A 532 0.81 23.51 6.69
CA GLY A 532 0.30 23.01 5.41
C GLY A 532 -1.09 22.37 5.46
N GLY A 533 -1.57 21.93 6.62
CA GLY A 533 -2.84 21.23 6.74
C GLY A 533 -4.05 22.00 6.22
N GLU A 534 -4.13 23.32 6.44
CA GLU A 534 -5.22 24.16 5.92
C GLU A 534 -5.20 24.27 4.39
N GLN A 535 -4.00 24.37 3.81
CA GLN A 535 -3.86 24.44 2.37
C GLN A 535 -4.21 23.09 1.72
N ILE A 536 -3.81 21.98 2.34
CA ILE A 536 -4.20 20.63 1.91
C ILE A 536 -5.73 20.48 1.97
N ARG A 537 -6.35 20.90 3.07
CA ARG A 537 -7.82 20.90 3.23
C ARG A 537 -8.48 21.68 2.08
N LYS A 538 -8.02 22.90 1.82
CA LYS A 538 -8.56 23.76 0.76
C LYS A 538 -8.45 23.07 -0.60
N GLU A 539 -7.27 22.54 -0.95
CA GLU A 539 -7.04 21.84 -2.21
C GLU A 539 -7.99 20.67 -2.42
N TYR A 540 -8.31 19.90 -1.37
CA TYR A 540 -9.29 18.82 -1.45
C TYR A 540 -10.75 19.32 -1.49
N GLN A 541 -11.12 20.30 -0.66
CA GLN A 541 -12.48 20.85 -0.66
C GLN A 541 -12.86 21.45 -2.02
N ASP A 542 -11.94 22.18 -2.65
CA ASP A 542 -12.16 22.75 -3.98
C ASP A 542 -12.46 21.65 -5.01
N GLN A 543 -11.78 20.50 -4.92
CA GLN A 543 -12.05 19.34 -5.78
C GLN A 543 -13.39 18.67 -5.47
N ILE A 544 -13.76 18.51 -4.19
CA ILE A 544 -15.04 17.92 -3.79
C ILE A 544 -16.21 18.76 -4.29
N GLN A 545 -16.14 20.08 -4.11
CA GLN A 545 -17.20 21.01 -4.53
C GLN A 545 -17.39 20.97 -6.06
N GLU A 546 -16.30 20.94 -6.82
CA GLU A 546 -16.35 20.92 -8.28
C GLU A 546 -16.77 19.55 -8.85
N ARG A 547 -16.40 18.43 -8.20
CA ARG A 547 -16.93 17.10 -8.57
C ARG A 547 -18.45 17.00 -8.41
N GLY A 548 -19.07 17.90 -7.63
CA GLY A 548 -20.41 17.73 -7.10
C GLY A 548 -20.36 16.68 -6.00
N ALA A 549 -20.94 16.97 -4.84
CA ALA A 549 -20.92 16.05 -3.71
C ALA A 549 -21.57 14.72 -4.11
N ASN A 550 -20.76 13.71 -4.45
CA ASN A 550 -21.21 12.33 -4.53
C ASN A 550 -21.38 11.86 -3.08
N THR A 551 -22.48 12.28 -2.45
CA THR A 551 -23.05 11.55 -1.32
C THR A 551 -23.69 10.29 -1.89
N LYS A 552 -22.90 9.23 -2.02
CA LYS A 552 -23.41 7.86 -2.03
C LYS A 552 -22.74 7.11 -0.90
#